data_AF-A0A0G4IRS6-F1
#
_entry.id   AF-A0A0G4IRS6-F1
#
_cell.length_a   1.000
_cell.length_b   1.000
_cell.length_c   1.000
_cell.angle_alpha   90.00
_cell.angle_beta   90.00
_cell.angle_gamma   90.00
#
_symmetry.space_group_name_H-M   'P 1'
#
loop_
_entity.id
_entity.type
_entity.pdbx_description
1 polymer ?
#
loop_
_entity_poly.entity_id
_entity_poly.type
_entity_poly.pdbx_seq_one_letter_code
_entity_poly.pdbx_strand_id
1 'polypeptide(L)'
;MTKVQAASLYAGGHLTRQARAMLARLYLEAEAGNSLDAKIERHRQRRPRKQRPLADQQQQQHEGGSVPAGPCLSGRPAPAKGAPPAPVTDPAHTTGDFEQKLKDDTKREQWGDRLRKTAPQDVSKARERDSLNWASIISFEQKQFEKSVQEQHAQSEARKEQYRRDLLHQMNLHEQARRQHEEDMKKEMLAKQREHGLFVEQDRAIQAARRQKMEELKQSRMSQISGCVEARKTKQALEREAAERAREDLLRRLNAEKVENALKKQRHRAQQWEVIVENNRERQRKMETAAQEVAENRELQRRYAEMLDRQDAERQRMIDDRHTKQETKSTLFQAVIDERNAQVKIEDERIARAQQQIAKEQEEREQAEAAKRQASIDRDHAILLAQIQERAERRATAKQVEREYREKLVQVAKDDEARREKQAAQAVIDKRRLQNELQEQMRLLNEKKVLLNVQMTESERRLNNTILSKIAAEEHLDS
;
A
#
# COMPACT_ATOMS: atom_id res chain seq x y z
N MET A 1 66.03 0.93 -9.13
CA MET A 1 66.99 1.77 -9.87
C MET A 1 66.25 2.93 -10.54
N THR A 2 65.78 3.91 -9.76
CA THR A 2 64.70 4.81 -10.23
C THR A 2 64.81 6.26 -9.71
N LYS A 3 66.02 6.80 -9.54
CA LYS A 3 66.17 8.24 -9.25
C LYS A 3 67.26 8.97 -10.04
N VAL A 4 68.06 8.27 -10.84
CA VAL A 4 69.18 8.88 -11.58
C VAL A 4 68.83 9.15 -13.07
N GLN A 5 67.85 8.45 -13.64
CA GLN A 5 67.49 8.63 -15.07
C GLN A 5 66.61 9.85 -15.36
N ALA A 6 65.90 10.40 -14.38
CA ALA A 6 65.12 11.63 -14.59
C ALA A 6 65.99 12.89 -14.57
N ALA A 7 67.12 12.86 -13.86
CA ALA A 7 68.05 13.98 -13.77
C ALA A 7 68.97 14.11 -15.01
N SER A 8 69.20 13.03 -15.76
CA SER A 8 70.06 13.06 -16.96
C SER A 8 69.36 13.58 -18.22
N LEU A 9 68.02 13.63 -18.24
CA LEU A 9 67.25 14.14 -19.40
C LEU A 9 67.24 15.67 -19.50
N TYR A 10 67.75 16.39 -18.49
CA TYR A 10 67.75 17.86 -18.45
C TYR A 10 69.15 18.47 -18.19
N ALA A 11 70.21 17.68 -18.28
CA ALA A 11 71.58 18.11 -18.03
C ALA A 11 72.36 18.54 -19.29
N GLY A 12 71.73 18.59 -20.46
CA GLY A 12 72.29 19.16 -21.68
C GLY A 12 71.82 20.59 -21.89
N GLY A 13 72.72 21.50 -22.32
CA GLY A 13 72.51 22.94 -22.45
C GLY A 13 71.47 23.43 -23.47
N HIS A 14 70.39 22.68 -23.72
CA HIS A 14 69.45 22.84 -24.84
C HIS A 14 68.15 23.60 -24.50
N LEU A 15 68.12 24.40 -23.42
CA LEU A 15 66.96 25.23 -23.08
C LEU A 15 67.40 26.67 -22.78
N THR A 16 66.71 27.65 -23.37
CA THR A 16 66.89 29.08 -23.02
C THR A 16 66.56 29.30 -21.53
N ARG A 17 67.19 30.27 -20.88
CA ARG A 17 67.01 30.56 -19.44
C ARG A 17 65.52 30.77 -19.07
N GLN A 18 64.76 31.33 -19.99
CA GLN A 18 63.33 31.59 -19.85
C GLN A 18 62.49 30.31 -19.94
N ALA A 19 62.82 29.39 -20.86
CA ALA A 19 62.17 28.08 -20.96
C ALA A 19 62.45 27.19 -19.73
N ARG A 20 63.66 27.27 -19.16
CA ARG A 20 64.01 26.58 -17.91
C ARG A 20 63.19 27.10 -16.72
N ALA A 21 63.04 28.41 -16.59
CA ALA A 21 62.24 29.01 -15.52
C ALA A 21 60.74 28.67 -15.65
N MET A 22 60.22 28.65 -16.88
CA MET A 22 58.82 28.33 -17.15
C MET A 22 58.51 26.84 -16.92
N LEU A 23 59.41 25.94 -17.36
CA LEU A 23 59.29 24.51 -17.07
C LEU A 23 59.42 24.22 -15.58
N ALA A 24 60.39 24.82 -14.88
CA ALA A 24 60.52 24.65 -13.44
C ALA A 24 59.26 25.10 -12.68
N ARG A 25 58.66 26.22 -13.09
CA ARG A 25 57.38 26.70 -12.52
C ARG A 25 56.21 25.75 -12.79
N LEU A 26 56.06 25.28 -14.04
CA LEU A 26 55.00 24.33 -14.40
C LEU A 26 55.19 22.96 -13.72
N TYR A 27 56.43 22.51 -13.54
CA TYR A 27 56.73 21.30 -12.76
C TYR A 27 56.39 21.48 -11.28
N LEU A 28 56.73 22.62 -10.67
CA LEU A 28 56.35 22.93 -9.28
C LEU A 28 54.82 23.03 -9.10
N GLU A 29 54.11 23.64 -10.05
CA GLU A 29 52.64 23.71 -10.05
C GLU A 29 52.01 22.30 -10.26
N ALA A 30 52.62 21.44 -11.09
CA ALA A 30 52.19 20.06 -11.31
C ALA A 30 52.51 19.12 -10.14
N GLU A 31 53.63 19.34 -9.45
CA GLU A 31 54.01 18.61 -8.23
C GLU A 31 53.14 19.02 -7.05
N ALA A 32 52.76 20.31 -6.92
CA ALA A 32 51.81 20.77 -5.91
C ALA A 32 50.41 20.14 -6.08
N GLY A 33 49.98 19.91 -7.33
CA GLY A 33 48.72 19.23 -7.64
C GLY A 33 48.73 17.70 -7.45
N ASN A 34 49.92 17.08 -7.44
CA ASN A 34 50.12 15.63 -7.33
C ASN A 34 50.79 15.16 -6.03
N SER A 35 51.10 16.09 -5.12
CA SER A 35 51.73 15.81 -3.84
C SER A 35 50.89 14.83 -3.01
N LEU A 36 51.59 14.04 -2.20
CA LEU A 36 50.97 13.06 -1.32
C LEU A 36 50.00 13.76 -0.34
N ASP A 37 50.30 15.00 0.06
CA ASP A 37 49.46 15.83 0.90
C ASP A 37 48.16 16.27 0.19
N ALA A 38 48.23 16.73 -1.07
CA ALA A 38 47.03 17.06 -1.87
C ALA A 38 46.14 15.83 -2.13
N LYS A 39 46.74 14.64 -2.27
CA LYS A 39 46.02 13.36 -2.36
C LYS A 39 45.40 12.96 -1.02
N ILE A 40 46.08 13.16 0.10
CA ILE A 40 45.56 12.93 1.45
C ILE A 40 44.38 13.87 1.75
N GLU A 41 44.46 15.13 1.32
CA GLU A 41 43.43 16.15 1.55
C GLU A 41 42.16 15.89 0.72
N ARG A 42 42.30 15.50 -0.55
CA ARG A 42 41.17 15.01 -1.37
C ARG A 42 40.51 13.76 -0.79
N HIS A 43 41.31 12.87 -0.19
CA HIS A 43 40.80 11.64 0.42
C HIS A 43 40.13 11.89 1.79
N ARG A 44 40.54 12.96 2.51
CA ARG A 44 39.88 13.46 3.73
C ARG A 44 38.55 14.17 3.42
N GLN A 45 38.46 14.93 2.34
CA GLN A 45 37.23 15.65 1.96
C GLN A 45 36.13 14.73 1.38
N ARG A 46 36.49 13.56 0.81
CA ARG A 46 35.53 12.62 0.21
C ARG A 46 34.83 11.65 1.18
N ARG A 47 35.05 11.76 2.50
CA ARG A 47 34.22 11.05 3.48
C ARG A 47 33.14 12.00 4.01
N PRO A 48 31.87 11.89 3.57
CA PRO A 48 30.80 12.33 4.45
C PRO A 48 30.88 11.44 5.69
N ARG A 49 31.30 12.04 6.82
CA ARG A 49 31.05 11.46 8.13
C ARG A 49 29.54 11.22 8.21
N LYS A 50 29.10 9.98 7.99
CA LYS A 50 27.87 9.47 8.61
C LYS A 50 28.14 9.45 10.11
N GLN A 51 28.02 10.62 10.73
CA GLN A 51 27.91 10.72 12.17
C GLN A 51 26.58 10.05 12.51
N ARG A 52 26.67 8.99 13.32
CA ARG A 52 25.57 8.60 14.19
C ARG A 52 25.23 9.82 15.04
N PRO A 53 23.97 10.27 15.13
CA PRO A 53 23.55 11.04 16.29
C PRO A 53 23.14 10.02 17.35
N LEU A 54 24.04 9.78 18.32
CA LEU A 54 23.60 9.39 19.66
C LEU A 54 23.64 10.67 20.51
N ALA A 55 22.45 11.01 21.01
CA ALA A 55 22.12 11.70 22.26
C ALA A 55 23.22 12.56 22.94
N ASP A 56 22.95 13.85 23.13
CA ASP A 56 22.38 14.29 24.41
C ASP A 56 21.90 15.76 24.40
N GLN A 57 20.74 15.93 25.04
CA GLN A 57 20.24 17.10 25.80
C GLN A 57 20.42 18.52 25.26
N GLN A 58 19.29 19.13 24.89
CA GLN A 58 18.87 20.37 25.54
C GLN A 58 17.34 20.46 25.60
N GLN A 59 16.85 20.81 26.79
CA GLN A 59 15.47 21.11 27.11
C GLN A 59 15.00 22.35 26.33
N GLN A 60 13.79 22.29 25.77
CA GLN A 60 12.76 23.30 26.03
C GLN A 60 11.41 22.81 25.51
N GLN A 61 10.40 23.14 26.30
CA GLN A 61 8.99 22.80 26.16
C GLN A 61 8.43 23.33 24.83
N HIS A 62 7.53 22.59 24.19
CA HIS A 62 6.15 23.03 23.93
C HIS A 62 5.35 21.91 23.25
N GLU A 63 4.06 21.98 23.54
CA GLU A 63 2.94 21.08 23.29
C GLU A 63 2.66 20.77 21.81
N GLY A 64 1.95 19.67 21.56
CA GLY A 64 1.26 19.47 20.29
C GLY A 64 1.31 18.03 19.80
N GLY A 65 0.29 17.25 20.14
CA GLY A 65 0.09 15.92 19.58
C GLY A 65 -0.21 15.97 18.08
N SER A 66 0.32 15.00 17.33
CA SER A 66 -0.30 14.53 16.09
C SER A 66 0.16 13.10 15.82
N VAL A 67 -0.72 12.15 16.12
CA VAL A 67 -0.62 10.75 15.69
C VAL A 67 -0.76 10.71 14.16
N PRO A 68 0.07 9.99 13.41
CA PRO A 68 -0.11 9.85 11.98
C PRO A 68 -1.33 8.98 11.66
N ALA A 69 -2.17 9.51 10.77
CA ALA A 69 -3.42 8.93 10.32
C ALA A 69 -3.25 7.52 9.74
N GLY A 70 -3.84 6.52 10.41
CA GLY A 70 -4.26 5.28 9.78
C GLY A 70 -5.52 5.53 8.94
N PRO A 71 -5.74 4.76 7.85
CA PRO A 71 -6.83 5.01 6.93
C PRO A 71 -8.19 4.77 7.60
N CYS A 72 -8.99 5.84 7.69
CA CYS A 72 -10.38 5.80 8.09
C CYS A 72 -11.21 5.22 6.93
N LEU A 73 -11.67 3.98 7.07
CA LEU A 73 -12.81 3.49 6.32
C LEU A 73 -14.03 3.56 7.22
N SER A 74 -14.81 4.60 6.98
CA SER A 74 -16.18 4.77 7.43
C SER A 74 -17.06 3.68 6.82
N GLY A 75 -17.70 2.87 7.65
CA GLY A 75 -18.64 1.84 7.23
C GLY A 75 -19.50 1.40 8.39
N ARG A 76 -20.26 2.34 8.97
CA ARG A 76 -21.34 2.03 9.92
C ARG A 76 -22.66 2.15 9.16
N PRO A 77 -23.47 1.10 9.12
CA PRO A 77 -24.90 1.23 9.31
C PRO A 77 -25.30 0.63 10.66
N ALA A 78 -26.35 1.22 11.21
CA ALA A 78 -26.95 0.91 12.51
C ALA A 78 -27.46 -0.54 12.62
N PRO A 79 -27.61 -1.07 13.85
CA PRO A 79 -28.07 -2.43 14.09
C PRO A 79 -29.53 -2.62 13.67
N ALA A 80 -29.77 -3.59 12.79
CA ALA A 80 -31.10 -4.15 12.57
C ALA A 80 -31.51 -4.95 13.81
N LYS A 81 -32.48 -4.41 14.55
CA LYS A 81 -33.24 -5.17 15.55
C LYS A 81 -33.99 -6.29 14.83
N GLY A 82 -33.76 -7.52 15.25
CA GLY A 82 -34.70 -8.61 15.04
C GLY A 82 -35.90 -8.46 15.97
N ALA A 83 -37.10 -8.55 15.42
CA ALA A 83 -38.16 -9.48 15.81
C ALA A 83 -39.53 -8.98 15.31
N PRO A 84 -40.38 -9.88 14.80
CA PRO A 84 -41.65 -9.56 14.15
C PRO A 84 -42.74 -9.17 15.16
N PRO A 85 -43.71 -8.31 14.82
CA PRO A 85 -44.97 -8.27 15.53
C PRO A 85 -45.84 -9.47 15.10
N ALA A 86 -46.22 -10.28 16.08
CA ALA A 86 -47.35 -11.22 15.97
C ALA A 86 -48.68 -10.43 15.83
N PRO A 87 -49.76 -11.07 15.34
CA PRO A 87 -50.98 -10.37 14.98
C PRO A 87 -51.70 -9.88 16.23
N VAL A 88 -52.04 -8.59 16.25
CA VAL A 88 -53.04 -8.08 17.20
C VAL A 88 -54.40 -8.45 16.61
N THR A 89 -54.98 -9.51 17.14
CA THR A 89 -56.42 -9.74 17.10
C THR A 89 -57.08 -8.64 17.91
N ASP A 90 -57.85 -7.78 17.25
CA ASP A 90 -58.87 -6.96 17.88
C ASP A 90 -60.07 -7.84 18.26
N PRO A 91 -60.55 -7.84 19.52
CA PRO A 91 -61.92 -8.17 19.84
C PRO A 91 -62.53 -6.95 20.54
N ALA A 92 -62.75 -5.88 19.78
CA ALA A 92 -63.40 -4.68 20.28
C ALA A 92 -64.21 -4.01 19.16
N HIS A 93 -65.20 -4.72 18.64
CA HIS A 93 -66.32 -4.13 17.89
C HIS A 93 -67.52 -5.08 17.93
N THR A 94 -68.19 -5.16 19.08
CA THR A 94 -69.57 -5.65 19.22
C THR A 94 -70.13 -5.23 20.58
N THR A 95 -70.38 -3.95 20.73
CA THR A 95 -71.40 -3.34 21.61
C THR A 95 -71.55 -1.90 21.11
N GLY A 96 -72.71 -1.32 20.92
CA GLY A 96 -74.06 -1.84 20.91
C GLY A 96 -74.90 -0.86 20.10
N ASP A 97 -75.74 -1.38 19.22
CA ASP A 97 -76.85 -0.66 18.61
C ASP A 97 -78.03 -1.62 18.65
N PHE A 98 -78.70 -1.68 19.80
CA PHE A 98 -80.00 -2.31 19.98
C PHE A 98 -80.83 -1.48 20.96
N GLU A 99 -81.06 -0.22 20.58
CA GLU A 99 -82.24 0.52 21.00
C GLU A 99 -82.94 1.04 19.75
N GLN A 100 -83.99 0.34 19.31
CA GLN A 100 -85.23 0.98 18.86
C GLN A 100 -86.28 -0.04 18.46
N LYS A 101 -87.48 0.17 19.02
CA LYS A 101 -88.78 -0.40 18.63
C LYS A 101 -89.12 -1.80 19.16
N LEU A 102 -89.24 -1.89 20.49
CA LEU A 102 -90.44 -2.52 21.07
C LEU A 102 -91.49 -1.41 21.28
N LYS A 103 -92.28 -1.16 20.25
CA LYS A 103 -93.55 -0.43 20.33
C LYS A 103 -94.53 -1.23 19.50
N ASP A 104 -95.31 -2.05 20.18
CA ASP A 104 -96.71 -2.35 19.89
C ASP A 104 -97.18 -3.35 20.93
N ASP A 105 -97.65 -2.83 22.05
CA ASP A 105 -98.71 -3.44 22.86
C ASP A 105 -99.13 -2.47 23.96
N THR A 106 -99.84 -1.42 23.53
CA THR A 106 -100.62 -0.55 24.42
C THR A 106 -101.86 -0.03 23.67
N LYS A 107 -102.84 -0.91 23.48
CA LYS A 107 -104.26 -0.55 23.56
C LYS A 107 -104.72 -1.05 24.94
N ARG A 108 -104.65 -0.25 26.01
CA ARG A 108 -105.56 0.85 26.36
C ARG A 108 -107.01 0.37 26.26
N GLU A 109 -107.52 -0.18 27.35
CA GLU A 109 -108.43 0.52 28.30
C GLU A 109 -109.69 1.04 27.63
N GLN A 110 -110.81 0.47 28.08
CA GLN A 110 -112.25 0.77 27.89
C GLN A 110 -112.86 -0.63 27.72
N TRP A 111 -113.49 -1.29 28.69
CA TRP A 111 -114.65 -0.98 29.53
C TRP A 111 -114.59 -2.06 30.65
N GLY A 112 -114.61 -1.77 31.95
CA GLY A 112 -115.64 -1.00 32.62
C GLY A 112 -116.79 -1.92 33.01
N ASP A 113 -116.75 -2.39 34.27
CA ASP A 113 -117.81 -3.12 34.97
C ASP A 113 -119.24 -2.84 34.48
N ARG A 114 -119.92 -3.89 34.02
CA ARG A 114 -121.40 -3.96 34.02
C ARG A 114 -121.89 -5.27 34.61
N LEU A 115 -121.48 -5.52 35.85
CA LEU A 115 -122.31 -6.22 36.82
C LEU A 115 -123.42 -5.25 37.27
N ARG A 116 -124.58 -5.30 36.61
CA ARG A 116 -125.83 -4.78 37.20
C ARG A 116 -127.06 -5.34 36.49
N LYS A 117 -127.72 -6.24 37.24
CA LYS A 117 -129.18 -6.33 37.42
C LYS A 117 -129.97 -6.78 36.19
N THR A 118 -130.05 -8.10 36.05
CA THR A 118 -131.28 -8.78 35.66
C THR A 118 -132.44 -8.28 36.53
N ALA A 119 -133.37 -7.53 35.93
CA ALA A 119 -134.72 -7.40 36.45
C ALA A 119 -135.53 -8.62 35.95
N PRO A 120 -136.28 -9.31 36.83
CA PRO A 120 -137.05 -10.48 36.44
C PRO A 120 -138.28 -10.01 35.67
N GLN A 121 -138.50 -10.59 34.48
CA GLN A 121 -139.76 -10.39 33.78
C GLN A 121 -140.80 -11.28 34.46
N ASP A 122 -141.65 -10.62 35.23
CA ASP A 122 -142.92 -11.13 35.73
C ASP A 122 -143.75 -11.66 34.56
N VAL A 123 -144.03 -12.97 34.57
CA VAL A 123 -145.18 -13.54 33.87
C VAL A 123 -146.06 -14.20 34.92
N SER A 124 -146.69 -13.35 35.73
CA SER A 124 -147.89 -13.72 36.45
C SER A 124 -149.08 -13.63 35.47
N LYS A 125 -149.74 -14.76 35.20
CA LYS A 125 -151.16 -14.99 35.50
C LYS A 125 -151.72 -16.17 34.71
N ALA A 126 -152.41 -17.01 35.48
CA ALA A 126 -153.24 -18.12 35.09
C ALA A 126 -154.33 -17.73 34.07
N ARG A 127 -154.64 -18.67 33.16
CA ARG A 127 -155.96 -19.31 33.12
C ARG A 127 -155.94 -20.63 32.34
N GLU A 128 -156.32 -21.67 33.07
CA GLU A 128 -157.23 -22.76 32.68
C GLU A 128 -156.85 -23.64 31.47
N ARG A 129 -156.18 -24.75 31.77
CA ARG A 129 -156.65 -26.15 31.61
C ARG A 129 -155.48 -27.09 31.30
N ASP A 130 -155.31 -28.06 32.19
CA ASP A 130 -154.76 -29.40 31.98
C ASP A 130 -153.48 -29.56 31.15
N SER A 131 -152.32 -29.64 31.83
CA SER A 131 -151.33 -30.73 31.67
C SER A 131 -150.10 -30.51 32.57
N LEU A 132 -150.15 -31.11 33.76
CA LEU A 132 -149.22 -30.93 34.89
C LEU A 132 -147.92 -31.75 34.83
N ASN A 133 -147.40 -32.10 33.64
CA ASN A 133 -146.17 -32.92 33.54
C ASN A 133 -144.95 -32.20 32.93
N TRP A 134 -145.14 -31.31 31.95
CA TRP A 134 -144.00 -30.72 31.21
C TRP A 134 -143.24 -29.63 31.99
N ALA A 135 -143.92 -28.81 32.78
CA ALA A 135 -143.27 -27.73 33.56
C ALA A 135 -142.33 -28.26 34.66
N SER A 136 -142.66 -29.42 35.25
CA SER A 136 -141.81 -30.08 36.25
C SER A 136 -140.51 -30.59 35.62
N ILE A 137 -140.61 -31.22 34.44
CA ILE A 137 -139.46 -31.74 33.68
C ILE A 137 -138.50 -30.60 33.29
N ILE A 138 -139.03 -29.49 32.76
CA ILE A 138 -138.21 -28.32 32.39
C ILE A 138 -137.44 -27.77 33.61
N SER A 139 -138.10 -27.66 34.77
CA SER A 139 -137.43 -27.17 35.99
C SER A 139 -136.35 -28.12 36.53
N PHE A 140 -136.52 -29.44 36.34
CA PHE A 140 -135.53 -30.44 36.70
C PHE A 140 -134.33 -30.40 35.74
N GLU A 141 -134.58 -30.35 34.43
CA GLU A 141 -133.53 -30.23 33.40
C GLU A 141 -132.70 -28.95 33.59
N GLN A 142 -133.34 -27.84 33.93
CA GLN A 142 -132.65 -26.57 34.20
C GLN A 142 -131.74 -26.66 35.44
N LYS A 143 -132.19 -27.33 36.51
CA LYS A 143 -131.33 -27.59 37.69
C LYS A 143 -130.19 -28.56 37.40
N GLN A 144 -130.40 -29.56 36.53
CA GLN A 144 -129.33 -30.46 36.09
C GLN A 144 -128.32 -29.73 35.21
N PHE A 145 -128.78 -28.80 34.36
CA PHE A 145 -127.93 -27.93 33.56
C PHE A 145 -127.11 -26.96 34.41
N GLU A 146 -127.70 -26.31 35.41
CA GLU A 146 -126.97 -25.43 36.33
C GLU A 146 -125.89 -26.18 37.12
N LYS A 147 -126.19 -27.41 37.58
CA LYS A 147 -125.19 -28.28 38.21
C LYS A 147 -124.06 -28.65 37.25
N SER A 148 -124.37 -29.03 36.01
CA SER A 148 -123.34 -29.38 35.04
C SER A 148 -122.45 -28.19 34.67
N VAL A 149 -123.00 -26.97 34.58
CA VAL A 149 -122.23 -25.74 34.40
C VAL A 149 -121.33 -25.45 35.59
N GLN A 150 -121.82 -25.62 36.83
CA GLN A 150 -121.00 -25.45 38.03
C GLN A 150 -119.88 -26.49 38.12
N GLU A 151 -120.15 -27.75 37.78
CA GLU A 151 -119.14 -28.81 37.71
C GLU A 151 -118.10 -28.53 36.62
N GLN A 152 -118.52 -28.06 35.43
CA GLN A 152 -117.60 -27.65 34.37
C GLN A 152 -116.73 -26.45 34.80
N HIS A 153 -117.29 -25.47 35.49
CA HIS A 153 -116.53 -24.34 36.02
C HIS A 153 -115.52 -24.80 37.08
N ALA A 154 -115.94 -25.64 38.03
CA ALA A 154 -115.04 -26.21 39.04
C ALA A 154 -113.92 -27.05 38.40
N GLN A 155 -114.22 -27.84 37.37
CA GLN A 155 -113.22 -28.59 36.60
C GLN A 155 -112.29 -27.66 35.81
N SER A 156 -112.79 -26.56 35.24
CA SER A 156 -111.98 -25.55 34.54
C SER A 156 -111.00 -24.87 35.49
N GLU A 157 -111.46 -24.44 36.66
CA GLU A 157 -110.61 -23.84 37.69
C GLU A 157 -109.58 -24.84 38.23
N ALA A 158 -109.97 -26.10 38.46
CA ALA A 158 -109.03 -27.16 38.85
C ALA A 158 -107.95 -27.40 37.78
N ARG A 159 -108.30 -27.35 36.49
CA ARG A 159 -107.32 -27.45 35.38
C ARG A 159 -106.40 -26.24 35.32
N LYS A 160 -106.93 -25.01 35.48
CA LYS A 160 -106.10 -23.79 35.53
C LYS A 160 -105.09 -23.83 36.68
N GLU A 161 -105.53 -24.31 37.84
CA GLU A 161 -104.68 -24.47 39.02
C GLU A 161 -103.59 -25.54 38.78
N GLN A 162 -103.92 -26.66 38.12
CA GLN A 162 -102.93 -27.64 37.66
C GLN A 162 -101.92 -27.03 36.69
N TYR A 163 -102.37 -26.33 35.64
CA TYR A 163 -101.49 -25.65 34.69
C TYR A 163 -100.58 -24.62 35.37
N ARG A 164 -101.10 -23.89 36.36
CA ARG A 164 -100.30 -22.92 37.14
C ARG A 164 -99.19 -23.62 37.93
N ARG A 165 -99.48 -24.77 38.55
CA ARG A 165 -98.48 -25.57 39.27
C ARG A 165 -97.43 -26.15 38.32
N ASP A 166 -97.84 -26.66 37.17
CA ASP A 166 -96.92 -27.20 36.16
C ASP A 166 -96.00 -26.11 35.60
N LEU A 167 -96.54 -24.92 35.31
CA LEU A 167 -95.75 -23.78 34.85
C LEU A 167 -94.73 -23.33 35.93
N LEU A 168 -95.16 -23.22 37.19
CA LEU A 168 -94.25 -22.90 38.30
C LEU A 168 -93.16 -23.96 38.47
N HIS A 169 -93.49 -25.24 38.28
CA HIS A 169 -92.52 -26.32 38.33
C HIS A 169 -91.49 -26.21 37.18
N GLN A 170 -91.93 -25.94 35.95
CA GLN A 170 -91.05 -25.72 34.80
C GLN A 170 -90.15 -24.49 35.00
N MET A 171 -90.68 -23.40 35.55
CA MET A 171 -89.89 -22.21 35.89
C MET A 171 -88.82 -22.52 36.93
N ASN A 172 -89.17 -23.27 37.99
CA ASN A 172 -88.22 -23.67 39.02
C ASN A 172 -87.11 -24.58 38.46
N LEU A 173 -87.44 -25.54 37.58
CA LEU A 173 -86.45 -26.38 36.91
C LEU A 173 -85.51 -25.56 36.03
N HIS A 174 -86.04 -24.59 35.28
CA HIS A 174 -85.21 -23.71 34.47
C HIS A 174 -84.29 -22.84 35.33
N GLU A 175 -84.77 -22.33 36.47
CA GLU A 175 -83.95 -21.54 37.39
C GLU A 175 -82.84 -22.39 38.03
N GLN A 176 -83.15 -23.62 38.42
CA GLN A 176 -82.14 -24.59 38.89
C GLN A 176 -81.08 -24.88 37.82
N ALA A 177 -81.49 -25.11 36.57
CA ALA A 177 -80.57 -25.32 35.46
C ALA A 177 -79.69 -24.09 35.18
N ARG A 178 -80.22 -22.87 35.27
CA ARG A 178 -79.42 -21.63 35.15
C ARG A 178 -78.37 -21.54 36.25
N ARG A 179 -78.76 -21.78 37.51
CA ARG A 179 -77.83 -21.73 38.65
C ARG A 179 -76.71 -22.77 38.51
N GLN A 180 -77.04 -24.00 38.09
CA GLN A 180 -76.04 -25.02 37.80
C GLN A 180 -75.09 -24.61 36.67
N HIS A 181 -75.62 -24.03 35.58
CA HIS A 181 -74.78 -23.55 34.49
C HIS A 181 -73.83 -22.41 34.92
N GLU A 182 -74.31 -21.47 35.73
CA GLU A 182 -73.47 -20.41 36.31
C GLU A 182 -72.37 -20.95 37.22
N GLU A 183 -72.66 -21.97 38.02
CA GLU A 183 -71.68 -22.66 38.86
C GLU A 183 -70.62 -23.38 38.01
N ASP A 184 -71.03 -24.05 36.94
CA ASP A 184 -70.10 -24.74 36.05
C ASP A 184 -69.22 -23.77 35.26
N MET A 185 -69.76 -22.64 34.80
CA MET A 185 -68.97 -21.57 34.18
C MET A 185 -67.94 -20.98 35.16
N LYS A 186 -68.30 -20.81 36.44
CA LYS A 186 -67.36 -20.36 37.48
C LYS A 186 -66.26 -21.40 37.72
N LYS A 187 -66.59 -22.69 37.75
CA LYS A 187 -65.58 -23.78 37.87
C LYS A 187 -64.64 -23.80 36.67
N GLU A 188 -65.15 -23.68 35.44
CA GLU A 188 -64.34 -23.64 34.22
C GLU A 188 -63.41 -22.43 34.20
N MET A 189 -63.90 -21.25 34.60
CA MET A 189 -63.07 -20.05 34.74
C MET A 189 -61.93 -20.23 35.74
N LEU A 190 -62.21 -20.81 36.91
CA LEU A 190 -61.18 -21.10 37.91
C LEU A 190 -60.18 -22.15 37.42
N ALA A 191 -60.62 -23.15 36.66
CA ALA A 191 -59.74 -24.14 36.04
C ALA A 191 -58.79 -23.49 35.02
N LYS A 192 -59.32 -22.65 34.11
CA LYS A 192 -58.52 -21.90 33.13
C LYS A 192 -57.52 -20.94 33.79
N GLN A 193 -57.90 -20.29 34.88
CA GLN A 193 -56.98 -19.44 35.64
C GLN A 193 -55.81 -20.23 36.25
N ARG A 194 -56.08 -21.43 36.79
CA ARG A 194 -55.04 -22.33 37.31
C ARG A 194 -54.11 -22.81 36.21
N GLU A 195 -54.64 -23.23 35.07
CA GLU A 195 -53.84 -23.64 33.91
C GLU A 195 -52.96 -22.50 33.39
N HIS A 196 -53.49 -21.27 33.34
CA HIS A 196 -52.70 -20.11 32.96
C HIS A 196 -51.58 -19.82 33.97
N GLY A 197 -51.85 -19.94 35.28
CA GLY A 197 -50.84 -19.83 36.32
C GLY A 197 -49.68 -20.82 36.13
N LEU A 198 -50.02 -22.09 35.88
CA LEU A 198 -49.03 -23.14 35.59
C LEU A 198 -48.21 -22.84 34.33
N PHE A 199 -48.85 -22.36 33.27
CA PHE A 199 -48.15 -21.97 32.04
C PHE A 199 -47.14 -20.85 32.28
N VAL A 200 -47.51 -19.81 33.04
CA VAL A 200 -46.61 -18.70 33.37
C VAL A 200 -45.43 -19.16 34.21
N GLU A 201 -45.64 -20.07 35.16
CA GLU A 201 -44.56 -20.66 35.96
C GLU A 201 -43.60 -21.50 35.11
N GLN A 202 -44.13 -22.34 34.21
CA GLN A 202 -43.32 -23.13 33.29
C GLN A 202 -42.52 -22.24 32.34
N ASP A 203 -43.12 -21.18 31.80
CA ASP A 203 -42.41 -20.27 30.89
C ASP A 203 -41.31 -19.49 31.63
N ARG A 204 -41.55 -19.08 32.89
CA ARG A 204 -40.51 -18.51 33.76
C ARG A 204 -39.36 -19.50 34.01
N ALA A 205 -39.65 -20.76 34.27
CA ALA A 205 -38.63 -21.80 34.47
C ALA A 205 -37.81 -22.04 33.20
N ILE A 206 -38.46 -22.11 32.03
CA ILE A 206 -37.78 -22.24 30.73
C ILE A 206 -36.87 -21.03 30.46
N GLN A 207 -37.34 -19.82 30.73
CA GLN A 207 -36.55 -18.61 30.56
C GLN A 207 -35.34 -18.57 31.52
N ALA A 208 -35.51 -19.00 32.78
CA ALA A 208 -34.42 -19.09 33.75
C ALA A 208 -33.36 -20.10 33.30
N ALA A 209 -33.77 -21.30 32.85
CA ALA A 209 -32.86 -22.32 32.33
C ALA A 209 -32.11 -21.85 31.07
N ARG A 210 -32.79 -21.13 30.16
CA ARG A 210 -32.14 -20.51 29.00
C ARG A 210 -31.10 -19.47 29.41
N ARG A 211 -31.38 -18.64 30.42
CA ARG A 211 -30.41 -17.65 30.94
C ARG A 211 -29.18 -18.32 31.52
N GLN A 212 -29.36 -19.34 32.37
CA GLN A 212 -28.26 -20.11 32.94
C GLN A 212 -27.38 -20.74 31.85
N LYS A 213 -27.99 -21.41 30.86
CA LYS A 213 -27.25 -22.00 29.74
C LYS A 213 -26.46 -20.96 28.94
N MET A 214 -27.02 -19.77 28.73
CA MET A 214 -26.31 -18.67 28.06
C MET A 214 -25.14 -18.13 28.88
N GLU A 215 -25.25 -18.11 30.21
CA GLU A 215 -24.14 -17.73 31.10
C GLU A 215 -23.02 -18.78 31.11
N GLU A 216 -23.36 -20.07 31.16
CA GLU A 216 -22.38 -21.16 31.02
C GLU A 216 -21.63 -21.09 29.68
N LEU A 217 -22.34 -20.85 28.58
CA LEU A 217 -21.71 -20.67 27.27
C LEU A 217 -20.78 -19.45 27.22
N LYS A 218 -21.17 -18.33 27.86
CA LYS A 218 -20.30 -17.15 27.98
C LYS A 218 -19.04 -17.47 28.77
N GLN A 219 -19.17 -18.15 29.92
CA GLN A 219 -18.02 -18.55 30.75
C GLN A 219 -17.10 -19.51 29.99
N SER A 220 -17.66 -20.54 29.34
CA SER A 220 -16.92 -21.48 28.50
C SER A 220 -16.14 -20.77 27.40
N ARG A 221 -16.77 -19.80 26.71
CA ARG A 221 -16.11 -19.01 25.68
C ARG A 221 -14.98 -18.14 26.23
N MET A 222 -15.19 -17.52 27.39
CA MET A 222 -14.14 -16.74 28.07
C MET A 222 -12.93 -17.61 28.45
N SER A 223 -13.16 -18.83 28.96
CA SER A 223 -12.09 -19.78 29.28
C SER A 223 -11.33 -20.26 28.04
N GLN A 224 -12.03 -20.47 26.90
CA GLN A 224 -11.36 -20.77 25.63
C GLN A 224 -10.46 -19.60 25.18
N ILE A 225 -10.96 -18.36 25.28
CA ILE A 225 -10.21 -17.18 24.91
C ILE A 225 -8.96 -17.04 25.79
N SER A 226 -9.09 -17.20 27.11
CA SER A 226 -7.93 -17.14 28.02
C SER A 226 -6.90 -18.21 27.71
N GLY A 227 -7.32 -19.46 27.48
CA GLY A 227 -6.43 -20.55 27.09
C GLY A 227 -5.66 -20.28 25.79
N CYS A 228 -6.33 -19.72 24.77
CA CYS A 228 -5.66 -19.31 23.53
C CYS A 228 -4.65 -18.17 23.74
N VAL A 229 -4.96 -17.20 24.61
CA VAL A 229 -4.06 -16.09 24.93
C VAL A 229 -2.82 -16.58 25.66
N GLU A 230 -2.97 -17.48 26.62
CA GLU A 230 -1.85 -18.10 27.35
C GLU A 230 -0.97 -18.93 26.41
N ALA A 231 -1.56 -19.78 25.57
CA ALA A 231 -0.84 -20.56 24.57
C ALA A 231 -0.07 -19.67 23.58
N ARG A 232 -0.63 -18.52 23.19
CA ARG A 232 0.06 -17.55 22.34
C ARG A 232 1.24 -16.91 23.08
N LYS A 233 1.08 -16.53 24.35
CA LYS A 233 2.16 -15.96 25.16
C LYS A 233 3.31 -16.93 25.34
N THR A 234 3.02 -18.21 25.64
CA THR A 234 4.06 -19.24 25.80
C THR A 234 4.78 -19.49 24.48
N LYS A 235 4.05 -19.60 23.36
CA LYS A 235 4.65 -19.74 22.03
C LYS A 235 5.58 -18.56 21.70
N GLN A 236 5.14 -17.33 21.94
CA GLN A 236 5.97 -16.14 21.71
C GLN A 236 7.21 -16.11 22.60
N ALA A 237 7.11 -16.56 23.85
CA ALA A 237 8.27 -16.66 24.75
C ALA A 237 9.30 -17.67 24.21
N LEU A 238 8.85 -18.85 23.78
CA LEU A 238 9.71 -19.88 23.19
C LEU A 238 10.37 -19.42 21.89
N GLU A 239 9.63 -18.73 21.02
CA GLU A 239 10.18 -18.16 19.78
C GLU A 239 11.26 -17.10 20.06
N ARG A 240 11.07 -16.25 21.08
CA ARG A 240 12.08 -15.28 21.52
C ARG A 240 13.33 -15.96 22.04
N GLU A 241 13.17 -16.95 22.92
CA GLU A 241 14.30 -17.70 23.50
C GLU A 241 15.09 -18.45 22.41
N ALA A 242 14.40 -19.05 21.43
CA ALA A 242 15.05 -19.70 20.29
C ALA A 242 15.81 -18.68 19.42
N ALA A 243 15.24 -17.49 19.19
CA ALA A 243 15.91 -16.43 18.44
C ALA A 243 17.14 -15.86 19.18
N GLU A 244 17.07 -15.73 20.50
CA GLU A 244 18.21 -15.31 21.33
C GLU A 244 19.34 -16.34 21.29
N ARG A 245 19.03 -17.64 21.45
CA ARG A 245 20.03 -18.71 21.30
C ARG A 245 20.69 -18.70 19.92
N ALA A 246 19.90 -18.58 18.85
CA ALA A 246 20.43 -18.50 17.49
C ALA A 246 21.36 -17.29 17.30
N ARG A 247 21.02 -16.14 17.92
CA ARG A 247 21.86 -14.95 17.91
C ARG A 247 23.16 -15.16 18.68
N GLU A 248 23.11 -15.76 19.87
CA GLU A 248 24.29 -16.08 20.66
C GLU A 248 25.24 -17.02 19.93
N ASP A 249 24.71 -18.06 19.28
CA ASP A 249 25.51 -19.00 18.50
C ASP A 249 26.17 -18.34 17.28
N LEU A 250 25.45 -17.43 16.61
CA LEU A 250 26.02 -16.64 15.52
C LEU A 250 27.14 -15.72 16.02
N LEU A 251 26.96 -15.08 17.18
CA LEU A 251 28.01 -14.27 17.80
C LEU A 251 29.22 -15.11 18.21
N ARG A 252 29.02 -16.32 18.75
CA ARG A 252 30.09 -17.27 19.07
C ARG A 252 30.88 -17.65 17.83
N ARG A 253 30.21 -18.02 16.73
CA ARG A 253 30.87 -18.36 15.44
C ARG A 253 31.67 -17.18 14.90
N LEU A 254 31.07 -15.99 14.87
CA LEU A 254 31.75 -14.77 14.42
C LEU A 254 32.97 -14.44 15.29
N ASN A 255 32.90 -14.65 16.60
CA ASN A 255 34.05 -14.45 17.48
C ASN A 255 35.14 -15.51 17.24
N ALA A 256 34.77 -16.78 17.01
CA ALA A 256 35.73 -17.82 16.65
C ALA A 256 36.45 -17.48 15.33
N GLU A 257 35.72 -17.05 14.31
CA GLU A 257 36.30 -16.61 13.02
C GLU A 257 37.22 -15.39 13.19
N LYS A 258 36.87 -14.43 14.05
CA LYS A 258 37.74 -13.29 14.37
C LYS A 258 39.05 -13.73 15.00
N VAL A 259 38.99 -14.68 15.96
CA VAL A 259 40.19 -15.23 16.62
C VAL A 259 41.03 -16.00 15.60
N GLU A 260 40.42 -16.85 14.78
CA GLU A 260 41.15 -17.60 13.74
C GLU A 260 41.84 -16.66 12.74
N ASN A 261 41.15 -15.62 12.30
CA ASN A 261 41.72 -14.61 11.41
C ASN A 261 42.86 -13.81 12.07
N ALA A 262 42.76 -13.52 13.37
CA ALA A 262 43.84 -12.88 14.12
C ALA A 262 45.07 -13.79 14.19
N LEU A 263 44.89 -15.09 14.46
CA LEU A 263 45.95 -16.08 14.47
C LEU A 263 46.61 -16.23 13.09
N LYS A 264 45.82 -16.30 12.01
CA LYS A 264 46.34 -16.32 10.62
C LYS A 264 47.20 -15.09 10.31
N LYS A 265 46.75 -13.89 10.70
CA LYS A 265 47.53 -12.66 10.55
C LYS A 265 48.83 -12.69 11.35
N GLN A 266 48.80 -13.21 12.57
CA GLN A 266 50.00 -13.35 13.40
C GLN A 266 51.01 -14.32 12.77
N ARG A 267 50.54 -15.49 12.31
CA ARG A 267 51.38 -16.46 11.59
C ARG A 267 52.01 -15.86 10.33
N HIS A 268 51.22 -15.15 9.53
CA HIS A 268 51.73 -14.48 8.33
C HIS A 268 52.78 -13.42 8.67
N ARG A 269 52.59 -12.63 9.73
CA ARG A 269 53.62 -11.68 10.19
C ARG A 269 54.90 -12.39 10.61
N ALA A 270 54.80 -13.52 11.31
CA ALA A 270 55.98 -14.31 11.69
C ALA A 270 56.73 -14.84 10.45
N GLN A 271 56.01 -15.37 9.46
CA GLN A 271 56.58 -15.82 8.17
C GLN A 271 57.28 -14.68 7.43
N GLN A 272 56.66 -13.49 7.37
CA GLN A 272 57.29 -12.31 6.77
C GLN A 272 58.57 -11.92 7.50
N TRP A 273 58.58 -12.00 8.83
CA TRP A 273 59.78 -11.73 9.62
C TRP A 273 60.90 -12.75 9.37
N GLU A 274 60.56 -14.04 9.26
CA GLU A 274 61.54 -15.08 8.88
C GLU A 274 62.18 -14.77 7.53
N VAL A 275 61.38 -14.43 6.51
CA VAL A 275 61.89 -14.06 5.18
C VAL A 275 62.81 -12.84 5.25
N ILE A 276 62.49 -11.83 6.06
CA ILE A 276 63.35 -10.65 6.25
C ILE A 276 64.68 -11.06 6.90
N VAL A 277 64.64 -11.93 7.92
CA VAL A 277 65.85 -12.43 8.59
C VAL A 277 66.71 -13.25 7.63
N GLU A 278 66.11 -14.14 6.84
CA GLU A 278 66.80 -14.92 5.81
C GLU A 278 67.42 -14.02 4.74
N ASN A 279 66.69 -13.04 4.22
CA ASN A 279 67.21 -12.10 3.23
C ASN A 279 68.40 -11.29 3.77
N ASN A 280 68.33 -10.87 5.04
CA ASN A 280 69.44 -10.19 5.69
C ASN A 280 70.67 -11.10 5.85
N ARG A 281 70.47 -12.39 6.21
CA ARG A 281 71.57 -13.38 6.25
C ARG A 281 72.17 -13.61 4.88
N GLU A 282 71.36 -13.75 3.83
CA GLU A 282 71.85 -13.88 2.46
C GLU A 282 72.62 -12.64 2.01
N ARG A 283 72.13 -11.44 2.36
CA ARG A 283 72.82 -10.19 2.08
C ARG A 283 74.17 -10.12 2.78
N GLN A 284 74.26 -10.55 4.04
CA GLN A 284 75.53 -10.64 4.76
C GLN A 284 76.49 -11.61 4.07
N ARG A 285 76.04 -12.81 3.71
CA ARG A 285 76.86 -13.78 2.97
C ARG A 285 77.37 -13.22 1.64
N LYS A 286 76.53 -12.53 0.87
CA LYS A 286 76.92 -11.87 -0.39
C LYS A 286 77.95 -10.76 -0.17
N MET A 287 77.84 -10.02 0.94
CA MET A 287 78.84 -9.00 1.29
C MET A 287 80.16 -9.64 1.70
N GLU A 288 80.14 -10.75 2.43
CA GLU A 288 81.33 -11.52 2.79
C GLU A 288 82.03 -12.10 1.55
N THR A 289 81.29 -12.71 0.62
CA THR A 289 81.87 -13.21 -0.64
C THR A 289 82.44 -12.08 -1.48
N ALA A 290 81.73 -10.95 -1.60
CA ALA A 290 82.26 -9.79 -2.32
C ALA A 290 83.52 -9.21 -1.66
N ALA A 291 83.61 -9.23 -0.33
CA ALA A 291 84.81 -8.81 0.39
C ALA A 291 86.00 -9.76 0.15
N GLN A 292 85.75 -11.07 0.09
CA GLN A 292 86.76 -12.08 -0.28
C GLN A 292 87.25 -11.87 -1.72
N GLU A 293 86.35 -11.70 -2.69
CA GLU A 293 86.70 -11.42 -4.09
C GLU A 293 87.54 -10.14 -4.23
N VAL A 294 87.22 -9.08 -3.48
CA VAL A 294 88.03 -7.85 -3.46
C VAL A 294 89.42 -8.09 -2.86
N ALA A 295 89.53 -8.90 -1.81
CA ALA A 295 90.82 -9.26 -1.21
C ALA A 295 91.67 -10.08 -2.19
N GLU A 296 91.10 -11.10 -2.81
CA GLU A 296 91.77 -11.92 -3.83
C GLU A 296 92.22 -11.08 -5.03
N ASN A 297 91.36 -10.17 -5.52
CA ASN A 297 91.74 -9.26 -6.60
C ASN A 297 92.89 -8.32 -6.20
N ARG A 298 92.92 -7.82 -4.96
CA ARG A 298 94.04 -7.02 -4.46
C ARG A 298 95.33 -7.84 -4.39
N GLU A 299 95.25 -9.10 -3.99
CA GLU A 299 96.42 -10.00 -3.99
C GLU A 299 96.90 -10.29 -5.41
N LEU A 300 95.99 -10.55 -6.36
CA LEU A 300 96.32 -10.74 -7.77
C LEU A 300 96.97 -9.49 -8.36
N GLN A 301 96.44 -8.30 -8.06
CA GLN A 301 97.04 -7.03 -8.48
C GLN A 301 98.46 -6.86 -7.93
N ARG A 302 98.70 -7.22 -6.66
CA ARG A 302 100.06 -7.21 -6.07
C ARG A 302 100.99 -8.18 -6.78
N ARG A 303 100.57 -9.43 -6.99
CA ARG A 303 101.35 -10.44 -7.73
C ARG A 303 101.64 -10.00 -9.16
N TYR A 304 100.68 -9.35 -9.82
CA TYR A 304 100.84 -8.82 -11.16
C TYR A 304 101.83 -7.65 -11.18
N ALA A 305 101.76 -6.74 -10.20
CA ALA A 305 102.74 -5.67 -10.04
C ALA A 305 104.15 -6.22 -9.80
N GLU A 306 104.31 -7.20 -8.90
CA GLU A 306 105.60 -7.86 -8.67
C GLU A 306 106.14 -8.57 -9.93
N MET A 307 105.24 -9.15 -10.76
CA MET A 307 105.63 -9.74 -12.04
C MET A 307 106.08 -8.66 -13.03
N LEU A 308 105.36 -7.54 -13.12
CA LEU A 308 105.76 -6.40 -13.95
C LEU A 308 107.12 -5.85 -13.50
N ASP A 309 107.33 -5.67 -12.20
CA ASP A 309 108.61 -5.21 -11.65
C ASP A 309 109.75 -6.17 -11.99
N ARG A 310 109.51 -7.50 -11.96
CA ARG A 310 110.49 -8.50 -12.42
C ARG A 310 110.77 -8.40 -13.91
N GLN A 311 109.73 -8.27 -14.73
CA GLN A 311 109.89 -8.10 -16.18
C GLN A 311 110.60 -6.79 -16.52
N ASP A 312 110.32 -5.70 -15.81
CA ASP A 312 110.97 -4.42 -15.99
C ASP A 312 112.42 -4.48 -15.49
N ALA A 313 112.72 -5.18 -14.41
CA ALA A 313 114.09 -5.45 -13.99
C ALA A 313 114.86 -6.31 -15.01
N GLU A 314 114.22 -7.32 -15.62
CA GLU A 314 114.81 -8.11 -16.70
C GLU A 314 115.01 -7.29 -17.98
N ARG A 315 114.02 -6.47 -18.37
CA ARG A 315 114.14 -5.52 -19.48
C ARG A 315 115.25 -4.52 -19.23
N GLN A 316 115.35 -3.98 -18.02
CA GLN A 316 116.40 -3.03 -17.66
C GLN A 316 117.77 -3.69 -17.71
N ARG A 317 117.92 -4.92 -17.18
CA ARG A 317 119.15 -5.71 -17.35
C ARG A 317 119.49 -5.94 -18.83
N MET A 318 118.50 -6.31 -19.63
CA MET A 318 118.67 -6.50 -21.09
C MET A 318 119.02 -5.19 -21.80
N ILE A 319 118.45 -4.06 -21.39
CA ILE A 319 118.76 -2.73 -21.90
C ILE A 319 120.17 -2.33 -21.48
N ASP A 320 120.56 -2.49 -20.22
CA ASP A 320 121.89 -2.19 -19.70
C ASP A 320 122.95 -3.09 -20.36
N ASP A 321 122.67 -4.38 -20.56
CA ASP A 321 123.49 -5.33 -21.33
C ASP A 321 123.58 -4.93 -22.81
N ARG A 322 122.51 -4.36 -23.37
CA ARG A 322 122.51 -3.84 -24.74
C ARG A 322 123.24 -2.51 -24.82
N HIS A 323 123.11 -1.64 -23.82
CA HIS A 323 123.76 -0.33 -23.72
C HIS A 323 125.25 -0.50 -23.54
N THR A 324 125.73 -1.41 -22.71
CA THR A 324 127.16 -1.78 -22.62
C THR A 324 127.69 -2.37 -23.93
N LYS A 325 126.90 -3.19 -24.64
CA LYS A 325 127.20 -3.67 -26.00
C LYS A 325 127.10 -2.59 -27.09
N GLN A 326 126.39 -1.51 -26.83
CA GLN A 326 126.15 -0.42 -27.76
C GLN A 326 127.11 0.74 -27.50
N GLU A 327 127.54 1.02 -26.27
CA GLU A 327 128.61 1.96 -25.91
C GLU A 327 129.96 1.53 -26.53
N THR A 328 130.14 0.24 -26.80
CA THR A 328 131.26 -0.30 -27.62
C THR A 328 131.06 -0.14 -29.14
N LYS A 329 129.90 0.34 -29.62
CA LYS A 329 129.54 0.50 -31.04
C LYS A 329 128.85 1.84 -31.39
N SER A 330 128.72 2.77 -30.45
CA SER A 330 127.84 3.96 -30.51
C SER A 330 128.55 5.26 -30.88
N THR A 331 129.52 5.19 -31.77
CA THR A 331 130.07 6.41 -32.43
C THR A 331 129.72 6.50 -33.91
N LEU A 332 128.96 5.53 -34.47
CA LEU A 332 128.65 5.48 -35.91
C LEU A 332 127.16 5.57 -36.30
N PHE A 333 126.20 5.60 -35.36
CA PHE A 333 124.76 5.55 -35.69
C PHE A 333 123.95 6.83 -35.42
N GLN A 334 124.57 7.87 -34.86
CA GLN A 334 123.85 9.10 -34.49
C GLN A 334 123.28 9.84 -35.70
N ALA A 335 123.95 9.79 -36.85
CA ALA A 335 123.48 10.46 -38.08
C ALA A 335 122.24 9.80 -38.72
N VAL A 336 122.05 8.48 -38.55
CA VAL A 336 120.91 7.73 -39.11
C VAL A 336 119.63 7.93 -38.28
N ILE A 337 119.80 8.19 -36.98
CA ILE A 337 118.68 8.43 -36.05
C ILE A 337 118.03 9.78 -36.34
N ASP A 338 118.84 10.80 -36.62
CA ASP A 338 118.34 12.15 -36.92
C ASP A 338 117.58 12.20 -38.25
N GLU A 339 118.00 11.41 -39.26
CA GLU A 339 117.31 11.30 -40.55
C GLU A 339 115.96 10.55 -40.45
N ARG A 340 115.90 9.48 -39.63
CA ARG A 340 114.65 8.74 -39.36
C ARG A 340 113.64 9.59 -38.59
N ASN A 341 114.10 10.37 -37.61
CA ASN A 341 113.24 11.25 -36.82
C ASN A 341 112.64 12.38 -37.66
N ALA A 342 113.34 12.84 -38.70
CA ALA A 342 112.81 13.80 -39.66
C ALA A 342 111.69 13.20 -40.53
N GLN A 343 111.83 11.94 -40.97
CA GLN A 343 110.81 11.25 -41.77
C GLN A 343 109.53 10.97 -40.98
N VAL A 344 109.64 10.54 -39.72
CA VAL A 344 108.48 10.26 -38.85
C VAL A 344 107.65 11.52 -38.60
N LYS A 345 108.29 12.68 -38.41
CA LYS A 345 107.57 13.96 -38.25
C LYS A 345 106.71 14.31 -39.48
N ILE A 346 107.20 14.01 -40.68
CA ILE A 346 106.45 14.28 -41.92
C ILE A 346 105.23 13.36 -42.05
N GLU A 347 105.33 12.10 -41.61
CA GLU A 347 104.21 11.15 -41.62
C GLU A 347 103.15 11.48 -40.57
N ASP A 348 103.56 11.87 -39.37
CA ASP A 348 102.64 12.29 -38.31
C ASP A 348 101.82 13.53 -38.71
N GLU A 349 102.45 14.50 -39.38
CA GLU A 349 101.74 15.66 -39.93
C GLU A 349 100.72 15.28 -41.01
N ARG A 350 101.00 14.26 -41.82
CA ARG A 350 100.05 13.74 -42.82
C ARG A 350 98.87 13.03 -42.15
N ILE A 351 99.12 12.21 -41.13
CA ILE A 351 98.08 11.50 -40.38
C ILE A 351 97.18 12.51 -39.65
N ALA A 352 97.76 13.54 -39.02
CA ALA A 352 97.00 14.58 -38.35
C ALA A 352 96.05 15.32 -39.31
N ARG A 353 96.49 15.63 -40.54
CA ARG A 353 95.64 16.23 -41.57
C ARG A 353 94.51 15.29 -42.02
N ALA A 354 94.80 14.01 -42.19
CA ALA A 354 93.79 13.00 -42.55
C ALA A 354 92.74 12.83 -41.43
N GLN A 355 93.15 12.81 -40.17
CA GLN A 355 92.24 12.74 -39.02
C GLN A 355 91.35 13.98 -38.92
N GLN A 356 91.86 15.18 -39.22
CA GLN A 356 91.05 16.40 -39.28
C GLN A 356 90.01 16.36 -40.41
N GLN A 357 90.32 15.76 -41.56
CA GLN A 357 89.35 15.59 -42.64
C GLN A 357 88.24 14.60 -42.27
N ILE A 358 88.59 13.47 -41.67
CA ILE A 358 87.60 12.48 -41.20
C ILE A 358 86.69 13.08 -40.12
N ALA A 359 87.23 13.88 -39.21
CA ALA A 359 86.44 14.55 -38.18
C ALA A 359 85.41 15.52 -38.77
N LYS A 360 85.79 16.29 -39.80
CA LYS A 360 84.86 17.19 -40.51
C LYS A 360 83.76 16.42 -41.25
N GLU A 361 84.11 15.34 -41.94
CA GLU A 361 83.12 14.49 -42.63
C GLU A 361 82.14 13.82 -41.65
N GLN A 362 82.60 13.44 -40.45
CA GLN A 362 81.74 12.90 -39.40
C GLN A 362 80.80 13.97 -38.84
N GLU A 363 81.31 15.18 -38.58
CA GLU A 363 80.50 16.31 -38.11
C GLU A 363 79.41 16.67 -39.12
N GLU A 364 79.72 16.69 -40.42
CA GLU A 364 78.73 16.91 -41.49
C GLU A 364 77.67 15.81 -41.56
N ARG A 365 78.05 14.55 -41.36
CA ARG A 365 77.09 13.42 -41.32
C ARG A 365 76.17 13.51 -40.10
N GLU A 366 76.71 13.85 -38.94
CA GLU A 366 75.93 14.03 -37.71
C GLU A 366 74.93 15.17 -37.84
N GLN A 367 75.33 16.29 -38.45
CA GLN A 367 74.42 17.42 -38.74
C GLN A 367 73.32 17.01 -39.73
N ALA A 368 73.65 16.26 -40.78
CA ALA A 368 72.67 15.77 -41.75
C ALA A 368 71.68 14.76 -41.12
N GLU A 369 72.14 13.89 -40.22
CA GLU A 369 71.27 12.99 -39.48
C GLU A 369 70.38 13.73 -38.48
N ALA A 370 70.92 14.73 -37.77
CA ALA A 370 70.15 15.57 -36.87
C ALA A 370 69.02 16.30 -37.61
N ALA A 371 69.30 16.85 -38.80
CA ALA A 371 68.29 17.49 -39.64
C ALA A 371 67.20 16.51 -40.10
N LYS A 372 67.57 15.28 -40.50
CA LYS A 372 66.59 14.23 -40.87
C LYS A 372 65.71 13.82 -39.68
N ARG A 373 66.30 13.67 -38.49
CA ARG A 373 65.55 13.34 -37.26
C ARG A 373 64.58 14.46 -36.89
N GLN A 374 65.01 15.72 -36.99
CA GLN A 374 64.14 16.88 -36.74
C GLN A 374 62.95 16.91 -37.70
N ALA A 375 63.19 16.72 -39.00
CA ALA A 375 62.12 16.66 -39.99
C ALA A 375 61.10 15.53 -39.74
N SER A 376 61.55 14.39 -39.21
CA SER A 376 60.66 13.29 -38.81
C SER A 376 59.78 13.67 -37.61
N ILE A 377 60.36 14.31 -36.59
CA ILE A 377 59.64 14.76 -35.39
C ILE A 377 58.57 15.79 -35.76
N ASP A 378 58.91 16.75 -36.61
CA ASP A 378 57.98 17.80 -37.04
C ASP A 378 56.79 17.21 -37.83
N ARG A 379 57.04 16.18 -38.64
CA ARG A 379 56.01 15.43 -39.36
C ARG A 379 55.08 14.68 -38.40
N ASP A 380 55.61 13.97 -37.43
CA ASP A 380 54.82 13.22 -36.45
C ASP A 380 53.97 14.16 -35.58
N HIS A 381 54.54 15.31 -35.19
CA HIS A 381 53.82 16.34 -34.45
C HIS A 381 52.67 16.95 -35.25
N ALA A 382 52.86 17.21 -36.55
CA ALA A 382 51.80 17.70 -37.43
C ALA A 382 50.64 16.69 -37.57
N ILE A 383 50.96 15.39 -37.70
CA ILE A 383 49.95 14.32 -37.76
C ILE A 383 49.15 14.25 -36.44
N LEU A 384 49.83 14.35 -35.30
CA LEU A 384 49.18 14.33 -34.00
C LEU A 384 48.21 15.51 -33.83
N LEU A 385 48.61 16.72 -34.23
CA LEU A 385 47.75 17.90 -34.19
C LEU A 385 46.51 17.74 -35.08
N ALA A 386 46.66 17.18 -36.29
CA ALA A 386 45.53 16.90 -37.19
C ALA A 386 44.55 15.89 -36.58
N GLN A 387 45.04 14.82 -35.96
CA GLN A 387 44.19 13.83 -35.28
C GLN A 387 43.43 14.42 -34.08
N ILE A 388 44.06 15.34 -33.34
CA ILE A 388 43.40 16.03 -32.23
C ILE A 388 42.27 16.93 -32.75
N GLN A 389 42.51 17.68 -33.84
CA GLN A 389 41.50 18.54 -34.46
C GLN A 389 40.31 17.74 -34.98
N GLU A 390 40.56 16.66 -35.75
CA GLU A 390 39.51 15.78 -36.26
C GLU A 390 38.65 15.19 -35.12
N ARG A 391 39.28 14.79 -34.01
CA ARG A 391 38.58 14.26 -32.84
C ARG A 391 37.73 15.33 -32.14
N ALA A 392 38.20 16.58 -32.11
CA ALA A 392 37.44 17.69 -31.56
C ALA A 392 36.21 18.02 -32.41
N GLU A 393 36.37 18.05 -33.74
CA GLU A 393 35.28 18.26 -34.70
C GLU A 393 34.22 17.16 -34.61
N ARG A 394 34.62 15.89 -34.59
CA ARG A 394 33.69 14.75 -34.40
C ARG A 394 32.88 14.84 -33.10
N ARG A 395 33.49 15.34 -32.03
CA ARG A 395 32.79 15.56 -30.75
C ARG A 395 31.83 16.74 -30.82
N ALA A 396 32.19 17.79 -31.54
CA ALA A 396 31.32 18.96 -31.72
C ALA A 396 30.08 18.60 -32.54
N THR A 397 30.25 17.87 -33.66
CA THR A 397 29.12 17.41 -34.48
C THR A 397 28.20 16.46 -33.72
N ALA A 398 28.74 15.50 -32.96
CA ALA A 398 27.93 14.61 -32.13
C ALA A 398 27.08 15.37 -31.09
N LYS A 399 27.65 16.38 -30.42
CA LYS A 399 26.92 17.24 -29.48
C LYS A 399 25.82 18.06 -30.16
N GLN A 400 26.04 18.49 -31.39
CA GLN A 400 25.04 19.24 -32.16
C GLN A 400 23.85 18.34 -32.54
N VAL A 401 24.11 17.12 -33.03
CA VAL A 401 23.07 16.13 -33.33
C VAL A 401 22.25 15.78 -32.08
N GLU A 402 22.88 15.61 -30.91
CA GLU A 402 22.15 15.39 -29.66
C GLU A 402 21.24 16.56 -29.27
N ARG A 403 21.67 17.81 -29.51
CA ARG A 403 20.85 19.00 -29.24
C ARG A 403 19.63 19.04 -30.17
N GLU A 404 19.85 18.86 -31.47
CA GLU A 404 18.77 18.85 -32.46
C GLU A 404 17.75 17.73 -32.19
N TYR A 405 18.22 16.54 -31.75
CA TYR A 405 17.34 15.45 -31.37
C TYR A 405 16.52 15.77 -30.11
N ARG A 406 17.13 16.39 -29.10
CA ARG A 406 16.41 16.85 -27.89
C ARG A 406 15.37 17.91 -28.21
N GLU A 407 15.69 18.86 -29.09
CA GLU A 407 14.74 19.89 -29.52
C GLU A 407 13.54 19.28 -30.27
N LYS A 408 13.78 18.31 -31.16
CA LYS A 408 12.71 17.56 -31.83
C LYS A 408 11.82 16.80 -30.85
N LEU A 409 12.39 16.15 -29.82
CA LEU A 409 11.61 15.47 -28.78
C LEU A 409 10.72 16.44 -27.99
N VAL A 410 11.25 17.62 -27.64
CA VAL A 410 10.46 18.66 -26.96
C VAL A 410 9.33 19.15 -27.86
N GLN A 411 9.56 19.30 -29.16
CA GLN A 411 8.53 19.71 -30.11
C GLN A 411 7.41 18.65 -30.24
N VAL A 412 7.78 17.37 -30.36
CA VAL A 412 6.80 16.26 -30.41
C VAL A 412 5.96 16.21 -29.13
N ALA A 413 6.57 16.41 -27.95
CA ALA A 413 5.84 16.45 -26.69
C ALA A 413 4.80 17.59 -26.64
N LYS A 414 5.17 18.78 -27.13
CA LYS A 414 4.24 19.92 -27.24
C LYS A 414 3.11 19.66 -28.22
N ASP A 415 3.40 19.03 -29.36
CA ASP A 415 2.40 18.70 -30.37
C ASP A 415 1.40 17.65 -29.84
N ASP A 416 1.86 16.68 -29.04
CA ASP A 416 1.00 15.69 -28.39
C ASP A 416 0.12 16.30 -27.29
N GLU A 417 0.65 17.23 -26.49
CA GLU A 417 -0.14 18.00 -25.52
C GLU A 417 -1.23 18.81 -26.22
N ALA A 418 -0.89 19.54 -27.28
CA ALA A 418 -1.86 20.32 -28.07
C ALA A 418 -2.93 19.43 -28.72
N ARG A 419 -2.60 18.20 -29.15
CA ARG A 419 -3.57 17.23 -29.65
C ARG A 419 -4.53 16.75 -28.56
N ARG A 420 -4.02 16.48 -27.35
CA ARG A 420 -4.86 16.09 -26.20
C ARG A 420 -5.82 17.21 -25.79
N GLU A 421 -5.35 18.45 -25.78
CA GLU A 421 -6.20 19.62 -25.49
C GLU A 421 -7.31 19.79 -26.54
N LYS A 422 -7.00 19.63 -27.83
CA LYS A 422 -8.01 19.67 -28.90
C LYS A 422 -9.05 18.56 -28.77
N GLN A 423 -8.62 17.33 -28.44
CA GLN A 423 -9.54 16.21 -28.21
C GLN A 423 -10.43 16.44 -26.98
N ALA A 424 -9.87 16.99 -25.90
CA ALA A 424 -10.62 17.35 -24.70
C ALA A 424 -11.65 18.46 -24.99
N ALA A 425 -11.26 19.49 -25.73
CA ALA A 425 -12.17 20.56 -26.15
C ALA A 425 -13.32 20.03 -27.03
N GLN A 426 -13.02 19.12 -27.96
CA GLN A 426 -14.03 18.50 -28.81
C GLN A 426 -15.04 17.67 -27.98
N ALA A 427 -14.55 16.87 -27.02
CA ALA A 427 -15.42 16.10 -26.13
C ALA A 427 -16.35 16.99 -25.29
N VAL A 428 -15.89 18.17 -24.87
CA VAL A 428 -16.72 19.16 -24.16
C VAL A 428 -17.81 19.72 -25.08
N ILE A 429 -17.47 20.03 -26.34
CA ILE A 429 -18.44 20.52 -27.35
C ILE A 429 -19.49 19.45 -27.64
N ASP A 430 -19.08 18.20 -27.86
CA ASP A 430 -19.99 17.11 -28.17
C ASP A 430 -20.92 16.82 -26.98
N LYS A 431 -20.41 16.85 -25.75
CA LYS A 431 -21.22 16.75 -24.53
C LYS A 431 -22.25 17.88 -24.42
N ARG A 432 -21.86 19.11 -24.78
CA ARG A 432 -22.76 20.27 -24.75
C ARG A 432 -23.84 20.19 -25.83
N ARG A 433 -23.51 19.69 -27.03
CA ARG A 433 -24.49 19.41 -28.09
C ARG A 433 -25.53 18.39 -27.63
N LEU A 434 -25.08 17.26 -27.08
CA LEU A 434 -25.96 16.23 -26.54
C LEU A 434 -26.87 16.77 -25.41
N GLN A 435 -26.35 17.65 -24.57
CA GLN A 435 -27.14 18.30 -23.52
C GLN A 435 -28.20 19.25 -24.08
N ASN A 436 -27.88 20.01 -25.13
CA ASN A 436 -28.84 20.89 -25.81
C ASN A 436 -29.94 20.08 -26.51
N GLU A 437 -29.57 19.00 -27.21
CA GLU A 437 -30.54 18.07 -27.83
C GLU A 437 -31.50 17.48 -26.79
N LEU A 438 -30.99 17.07 -25.63
CA LEU A 438 -31.80 16.58 -24.52
C LEU A 438 -32.75 17.67 -23.98
N GLN A 439 -32.28 18.92 -23.86
CA GLN A 439 -33.12 20.05 -23.44
C GLN A 439 -34.22 20.35 -24.47
N GLU A 440 -33.92 20.30 -25.77
CA GLU A 440 -34.92 20.47 -26.82
C GLU A 440 -35.97 19.34 -26.80
N GLN A 441 -35.56 18.08 -26.61
CA GLN A 441 -36.49 16.97 -26.44
C GLN A 441 -37.40 17.16 -25.22
N MET A 442 -36.85 17.61 -24.09
CA MET A 442 -37.63 17.93 -22.89
C MET A 442 -38.60 19.10 -23.11
N ARG A 443 -38.19 20.12 -23.87
CA ARG A 443 -39.05 21.25 -24.24
C ARG A 443 -40.20 20.80 -25.14
N LEU A 444 -39.91 20.02 -26.18
CA LEU A 444 -40.92 19.46 -27.09
C LEU A 444 -41.92 18.56 -26.34
N LEU A 445 -41.45 17.75 -25.39
CA LEU A 445 -42.31 16.95 -24.53
C LEU A 445 -43.22 17.81 -23.65
N ASN A 446 -42.70 18.91 -23.09
CA ASN A 446 -43.50 19.85 -22.30
C ASN A 446 -44.52 20.61 -23.16
N GLU A 447 -44.14 21.10 -24.34
CA GLU A 447 -45.07 21.73 -25.29
C GLU A 447 -46.17 20.75 -25.72
N LYS A 448 -45.80 19.50 -26.03
CA LYS A 448 -46.75 18.43 -26.32
C LYS A 448 -47.69 18.18 -25.15
N LYS A 449 -47.19 18.16 -23.91
CA LYS A 449 -48.01 17.98 -22.69
C LYS A 449 -49.01 19.13 -22.49
N VAL A 450 -48.58 20.38 -22.71
CA VAL A 450 -49.47 21.55 -22.62
C VAL A 450 -50.55 21.48 -23.70
N LEU A 451 -50.17 21.20 -24.95
CA LEU A 451 -51.12 21.10 -26.06
C LEU A 451 -52.12 19.95 -25.87
N LEU A 452 -51.67 18.78 -25.40
CA LEU A 452 -52.55 17.64 -25.12
C LEU A 452 -53.59 17.94 -24.04
N ASN A 453 -53.27 18.83 -23.09
CA ASN A 453 -54.18 19.18 -21.99
C ASN A 453 -55.13 20.33 -22.32
N VAL A 454 -54.78 21.19 -23.30
CA VAL A 454 -55.56 22.39 -23.66
C VAL A 454 -56.42 22.15 -24.91
N GLN A 455 -55.94 21.34 -25.86
CA GLN A 455 -56.67 21.09 -27.09
C GLN A 455 -57.55 19.85 -26.96
N MET A 456 -58.84 20.02 -27.25
CA MET A 456 -59.72 18.89 -27.53
C MET A 456 -59.11 18.06 -28.66
N THR A 457 -59.08 16.74 -28.46
CA THR A 457 -58.67 15.78 -29.48
C THR A 457 -59.51 15.97 -30.76
N GLU A 458 -58.98 15.59 -31.92
CA GLU A 458 -59.72 15.74 -33.18
C GLU A 458 -61.10 15.06 -33.13
N SER A 459 -61.22 13.94 -32.40
CA SER A 459 -62.49 13.28 -32.10
C SER A 459 -63.45 14.14 -31.29
N GLU A 460 -62.98 14.82 -30.24
CA GLU A 460 -63.79 15.71 -29.40
C GLU A 460 -64.19 16.99 -30.15
N ARG A 461 -63.30 17.57 -30.98
CA ARG A 461 -63.65 18.70 -31.87
C ARG A 461 -64.75 18.32 -32.86
N ARG A 462 -64.72 17.12 -33.44
CA ARG A 462 -65.75 16.66 -34.38
C ARG A 462 -67.12 16.55 -33.71
N LEU A 463 -67.18 16.08 -32.47
CA LEU A 463 -68.43 16.02 -31.70
C LEU A 463 -68.95 17.41 -31.31
N ASN A 464 -68.05 18.33 -30.95
CA ASN A 464 -68.39 19.68 -30.51
C ASN A 464 -68.52 20.72 -31.65
N ASN A 465 -68.31 20.32 -32.91
CA ASN A 465 -68.23 21.22 -34.06
C ASN A 465 -69.50 22.07 -34.25
N THR A 466 -70.68 21.49 -34.01
CA THR A 466 -71.98 22.20 -34.11
C THR A 466 -72.16 23.27 -33.04
N ILE A 467 -71.49 23.12 -31.88
CA ILE A 467 -71.51 24.10 -30.78
C ILE A 467 -70.45 25.17 -31.04
N LEU A 468 -69.23 24.75 -31.40
CA LEU A 468 -68.12 25.66 -31.70
C LEU A 468 -68.42 26.60 -32.88
N SER A 469 -69.08 26.10 -33.93
CA SER A 469 -69.46 26.93 -35.10
C SER A 469 -70.51 27.99 -34.78
N LYS A 470 -71.37 27.75 -33.78
CA LYS A 470 -72.31 28.76 -33.28
C LYS A 470 -71.61 29.85 -32.48
N ILE A 471 -70.67 29.49 -31.61
CA ILE A 471 -69.89 30.44 -30.80
C ILE A 471 -69.03 31.34 -31.71
N ALA A 472 -68.36 30.77 -32.72
CA ALA A 472 -67.57 31.55 -33.67
C ALA A 472 -68.41 32.50 -34.55
N ALA A 473 -69.69 32.18 -34.78
CA ALA A 473 -70.62 33.07 -35.48
C ALA A 473 -71.10 34.24 -34.60
N GLU A 474 -71.10 34.10 -33.28
CA GLU A 474 -71.42 35.18 -32.33
C GLU A 474 -70.23 36.15 -32.16
N GLU A 475 -68.99 35.66 -32.12
CA GLU A 475 -67.80 36.54 -32.02
C GLU A 475 -67.58 37.43 -33.26
N HIS A 476 -68.09 37.04 -34.43
CA HIS A 476 -67.99 37.83 -35.66
C HIS A 476 -69.03 38.96 -35.78
N LEU A 477 -69.95 39.09 -34.82
CA LEU A 477 -70.93 40.18 -34.77
C LEU A 477 -70.49 41.37 -33.89
N ASP A 478 -69.40 41.24 -33.12
CA ASP A 478 -68.85 42.27 -32.21
C ASP A 478 -67.50 42.87 -32.69
N SER A 479 -67.17 42.75 -33.98
CA SER A 479 -66.04 43.44 -34.64
C SER A 479 -66.51 44.11 -35.93
#